data_AF-A0A956JHL6-F1
#
_entry.id   AF-A0A956JHL6-F1
#
_cell.length_a   1.000
_cell.length_b   1.000
_cell.length_c   1.000
_cell.angle_alpha   90.00
_cell.angle_beta   90.00
_cell.angle_gamma   90.00
#
_symmetry.space_group_name_H-M   'P 1'
#
loop_
_entity.id
_entity.type
_entity.pdbx_description
1 polymer ?
#
loop_
_entity_poly.entity_id
_entity_poly.type
_entity_poly.pdbx_seq_one_letter_code
_entity_poly.pdbx_strand_id
1 'polypeptide(L)'
;MRSPVLGALVAGVLLVACGAEEDDSLPVCDAPLCTVDDRDDNGDMVQTTVVHAPDEDAPIFFSFAAPGAALTDDEVAAGAWDLSFARTVIKTNGGASGEGGVEVTWVADADITDAGEPP
;
A
#
# COMPACT_ATOMS: atom_id res chain seq x y z
N MET A 1 37.34 41.20 -47.76
CA MET A 1 36.16 41.65 -47.00
C MET A 1 34.91 41.06 -47.65
N ARG A 2 34.05 40.42 -46.83
CA ARG A 2 32.69 39.87 -47.08
C ARG A 2 32.56 38.32 -47.00
N SER A 3 31.97 37.95 -45.87
CA SER A 3 31.42 36.71 -45.28
C SER A 3 31.23 35.43 -46.10
N PRO A 4 31.39 34.26 -45.46
CA PRO A 4 30.57 33.09 -45.71
C PRO A 4 29.40 32.99 -44.72
N VAL A 5 28.27 32.54 -45.26
CA VAL A 5 27.00 32.24 -44.58
C VAL A 5 27.20 31.05 -43.63
N LEU A 6 26.87 31.21 -42.35
CA LEU A 6 26.87 30.12 -41.36
C LEU A 6 25.44 29.60 -41.22
N GLY A 7 25.19 28.41 -41.78
CA GLY A 7 23.93 27.68 -41.59
C GLY A 7 23.87 27.10 -40.18
N ALA A 8 22.82 27.42 -39.44
CA ALA A 8 22.50 26.80 -38.17
C ALA A 8 21.72 25.50 -38.43
N LEU A 9 22.34 24.36 -38.12
CA LEU A 9 21.69 23.05 -38.15
C LEU A 9 21.48 22.65 -36.69
N VAL A 10 20.26 22.89 -36.17
CA VAL A 10 19.85 22.48 -34.83
C VAL A 10 19.36 21.03 -34.93
N ALA A 11 20.23 20.09 -34.56
CA ALA A 11 19.84 18.69 -34.42
C ALA A 11 19.05 18.53 -33.11
N GLY A 12 17.77 18.14 -33.26
CA GLY A 12 16.87 17.89 -32.14
C GLY A 12 17.34 16.72 -31.28
N VAL A 13 17.43 16.96 -29.97
CA VAL A 13 17.66 15.91 -28.97
C VAL A 13 16.37 15.12 -28.82
N LEU A 14 16.37 13.87 -29.28
CA LEU A 14 15.32 12.90 -28.97
C LEU A 14 15.49 12.49 -27.50
N LEU A 15 14.62 13.01 -26.63
CA LEU A 15 14.47 12.49 -25.27
C LEU A 15 13.81 11.12 -25.37
N VAL A 16 14.61 10.07 -25.21
CA VAL A 16 14.11 8.74 -24.85
C VAL A 16 13.50 8.87 -23.46
N ALA A 17 12.17 8.90 -23.39
CA ALA A 17 11.46 8.63 -22.15
C ALA A 17 11.70 7.15 -21.82
N CYS A 18 12.63 6.88 -20.91
CA CYS A 18 12.75 5.57 -20.30
C CYS A 18 11.46 5.37 -19.49
N GLY A 19 10.61 4.43 -19.90
CA GLY A 19 9.52 3.97 -19.06
C GLY A 19 10.13 3.42 -17.78
N ALA A 20 9.68 3.90 -16.63
CA ALA A 20 10.01 3.28 -15.36
C ALA A 20 9.37 1.89 -15.38
N GLU A 21 10.20 0.86 -15.28
CA GLU A 21 9.75 -0.49 -14.96
C GLU A 21 9.07 -0.46 -13.59
N GLU A 22 7.85 -1.01 -13.52
CA GLU A 22 7.09 -1.15 -12.29
C GLU A 22 7.90 -2.04 -11.33
N ASP A 23 8.36 -1.46 -10.22
CA ASP A 23 9.11 -2.18 -9.20
C ASP A 23 8.11 -2.93 -8.30
N ASP A 24 7.74 -4.15 -8.69
CA ASP A 24 6.88 -5.07 -7.90
C ASP A 24 7.54 -5.57 -6.59
N SER A 25 8.62 -4.92 -6.17
CA SER A 25 9.30 -5.18 -4.91
C SER A 25 8.37 -4.84 -3.74
N LEU A 26 8.17 -5.79 -2.83
CA LEU A 26 7.55 -5.45 -1.55
C LEU A 26 8.44 -4.45 -0.79
N PRO A 27 7.83 -3.50 -0.06
CA PRO A 27 8.55 -2.61 0.83
C PRO A 27 9.45 -3.38 1.80
N VAL A 28 10.69 -2.92 1.96
CA VAL A 28 11.60 -3.48 2.97
C VAL A 28 11.29 -2.81 4.31
N CYS A 29 10.79 -3.58 5.27
CA CYS A 29 10.52 -3.10 6.63
C CYS A 29 11.62 -3.53 7.61
N ASP A 30 12.13 -2.56 8.39
CA ASP A 30 12.96 -2.84 9.59
C ASP A 30 12.13 -3.07 10.86
N ALA A 31 10.82 -2.75 10.81
CA ALA A 31 9.86 -2.94 11.88
C ALA A 31 8.86 -4.07 11.55
N PRO A 32 8.14 -4.62 12.55
CA PRO A 32 7.11 -5.66 12.33
C PRO A 32 5.95 -5.22 11.43
N LEU A 33 5.79 -3.91 11.25
CA LEU A 33 4.77 -3.28 10.43
C LEU A 33 5.40 -2.05 9.77
N CYS A 34 5.23 -1.88 8.47
CA CYS A 34 5.49 -0.60 7.81
C CYS A 34 4.55 -0.38 6.63
N THR A 35 4.26 0.88 6.32
CA THR A 35 3.42 1.28 5.20
C THR A 35 4.17 2.26 4.31
N VAL A 36 4.02 2.09 3.01
CA VAL A 36 4.45 3.05 1.99
C VAL A 36 3.24 3.57 1.24
N ASP A 37 3.30 4.85 0.87
CA ASP A 37 2.32 5.50 0.02
C ASP A 37 2.80 5.43 -1.43
N ASP A 38 1.93 4.95 -2.30
CA ASP A 38 2.11 4.85 -3.74
C ASP A 38 0.93 5.48 -4.48
N ARG A 39 1.01 5.50 -5.81
CA ARG A 39 -0.12 5.84 -6.66
C ARG A 39 -0.33 4.75 -7.70
N ASP A 40 -1.59 4.45 -7.98
CA ASP A 40 -1.96 3.56 -9.07
C ASP A 40 -1.85 4.26 -10.45
N ASP A 41 -2.18 3.52 -11.50
CA ASP A 41 -2.20 3.99 -12.89
C ASP A 41 -3.17 5.15 -13.14
N ASN A 42 -4.21 5.28 -12.31
CA ASN A 42 -5.19 6.35 -12.37
C ASN A 42 -4.73 7.60 -11.60
N GLY A 43 -3.64 7.48 -10.84
CA GLY A 43 -3.08 8.53 -9.99
C GLY A 43 -3.74 8.62 -8.61
N ASP A 44 -4.56 7.65 -8.24
CA ASP A 44 -5.18 7.53 -6.92
C ASP A 44 -4.16 7.03 -5.91
N MET A 45 -4.30 7.46 -4.65
CA MET A 45 -3.38 7.05 -3.58
C MET A 45 -3.67 5.61 -3.17
N VAL A 46 -2.64 4.77 -3.24
CA VAL A 46 -2.66 3.39 -2.74
C VAL A 46 -1.63 3.28 -1.62
N GLN A 47 -1.95 2.50 -0.59
CA GLN A 47 -1.02 2.24 0.50
C GLN A 47 -0.68 0.76 0.57
N THR A 48 0.61 0.46 0.49
CA THR A 48 1.12 -0.90 0.66
C THR A 48 1.63 -1.06 2.08
N THR A 49 0.98 -1.93 2.86
CA THR A 49 1.42 -2.27 4.21
C THR A 49 2.00 -3.69 4.23
N VAL A 50 3.22 -3.82 4.74
CA VAL A 50 3.86 -5.11 4.97
C VAL A 50 3.81 -5.43 6.46
N VAL A 51 3.29 -6.62 6.78
CA VAL A 51 3.16 -7.12 8.15
C VAL A 51 4.05 -8.35 8.32
N HIS A 52 5.01 -8.27 9.24
CA HIS A 52 5.87 -9.39 9.61
C HIS A 52 5.34 -10.04 10.91
N ALA A 53 4.50 -11.08 10.75
CA ALA A 53 3.89 -11.83 11.85
C ALA A 53 4.36 -13.30 11.89
N PRO A 54 5.64 -13.56 12.27
CA PRO A 54 6.22 -14.90 12.20
C PRO A 54 5.76 -15.84 13.32
N ASP A 55 5.14 -15.30 14.38
CA ASP A 55 4.72 -16.00 15.58
C ASP A 55 3.19 -16.17 15.60
N GLU A 56 2.70 -17.34 16.03
CA GLU A 56 1.26 -17.62 16.14
C GLU A 56 0.64 -17.11 17.45
N ASP A 57 1.47 -16.96 18.50
CA ASP A 57 1.04 -16.54 19.84
C ASP A 57 1.23 -15.03 20.07
N ALA A 58 1.85 -14.32 19.12
CA ALA A 58 2.10 -12.88 19.19
C ALA A 58 1.52 -12.16 17.94
N PRO A 59 0.20 -11.87 17.92
CA PRO A 59 -0.44 -11.20 16.79
C PRO A 59 0.06 -9.76 16.61
N ILE A 60 0.24 -9.35 15.36
CA ILE A 60 0.44 -7.96 14.97
C ILE A 60 -0.91 -7.34 14.61
N PHE A 61 -1.27 -6.25 15.29
CA PHE A 61 -2.51 -5.51 15.04
C PHE A 61 -2.27 -4.37 14.06
N PHE A 62 -3.23 -4.17 13.16
CA PHE A 62 -3.23 -3.14 12.13
C PHE A 62 -4.50 -2.30 12.20
N SER A 63 -4.37 -1.00 11.92
CA SER A 63 -5.48 -0.06 11.80
C SER A 63 -5.38 0.73 10.50
N PHE A 64 -6.47 0.84 9.76
CA PHE A 64 -6.57 1.72 8.59
C PHE A 64 -6.56 3.21 8.98
N ALA A 65 -6.90 3.55 10.22
CA ALA A 65 -6.86 4.94 10.69
C ALA A 65 -5.43 5.44 10.98
N ALA A 66 -4.50 4.51 11.26
CA ALA A 66 -3.10 4.79 11.52
C ALA A 66 -2.20 3.73 10.84
N PRO A 67 -2.20 3.70 9.50
CA PRO A 67 -1.51 2.67 8.74
C PRO A 67 0.01 2.77 8.98
N GLY A 68 0.65 1.63 9.24
CA GLY A 68 2.09 1.55 9.46
C GLY A 68 2.55 1.88 10.89
N ALA A 69 1.65 2.31 11.77
CA ALA A 69 1.96 2.47 13.19
C ALA A 69 1.64 1.19 13.97
N ALA A 70 2.60 0.71 14.76
CA ALA A 70 2.33 -0.34 15.72
C ALA A 70 1.43 0.20 16.85
N LEU A 71 0.31 -0.47 17.09
CA LEU A 71 -0.59 -0.14 18.19
C LEU A 71 -0.02 -0.61 19.52
N THR A 72 -0.24 0.18 20.57
CA THR A 72 0.03 -0.20 21.95
C THR A 72 -1.02 -1.17 22.48
N ASP A 73 -0.70 -1.90 23.56
CA ASP A 73 -1.66 -2.81 24.21
C ASP A 73 -2.95 -2.10 24.65
N ASP A 74 -2.83 -0.86 25.14
CA ASP A 74 -3.98 -0.06 25.56
C ASP A 74 -4.88 0.34 24.36
N GLU A 75 -4.28 0.68 23.21
CA GLU A 75 -5.02 0.98 21.98
C GLU A 75 -5.72 -0.26 21.43
N VAL A 76 -5.06 -1.42 21.50
CA VAL A 76 -5.65 -2.72 21.12
C VAL A 76 -6.83 -3.05 22.04
N ALA A 77 -6.67 -2.90 23.36
CA ALA A 77 -7.72 -3.14 24.34
C ALA A 77 -8.89 -2.15 24.21
N ALA A 78 -8.62 -0.93 23.76
CA ALA A 78 -9.63 0.08 23.43
C ALA A 78 -10.33 -0.17 22.08
N GLY A 79 -9.90 -1.18 21.31
CA GLY A 79 -10.51 -1.56 20.05
C GLY A 79 -10.08 -0.72 18.84
N ALA A 80 -8.92 -0.06 18.89
CA ALA A 80 -8.43 0.80 17.80
C ALA A 80 -7.92 0.03 16.56
N TRP A 81 -7.87 -1.30 16.62
CA TRP A 81 -7.41 -2.16 15.53
C TRP A 81 -8.56 -2.58 14.61
N ASP A 82 -8.24 -2.85 13.35
CA ASP A 82 -9.20 -3.35 12.34
C ASP A 82 -8.92 -4.81 11.98
N LEU A 83 -7.63 -5.15 11.81
CA LEU A 83 -7.16 -6.50 11.46
C LEU A 83 -6.04 -6.94 12.41
N SER A 84 -5.92 -8.24 12.64
CA SER A 84 -4.78 -8.84 13.32
C SER A 84 -4.20 -10.00 12.51
N PHE A 85 -2.88 -10.09 12.48
CA PHE A 85 -2.12 -11.11 11.76
C PHE A 85 -1.29 -11.94 12.73
N ALA A 86 -1.45 -13.26 12.69
CA ALA A 86 -0.61 -14.21 13.40
C ALA A 86 -0.31 -15.37 12.45
N ARG A 87 0.93 -15.48 11.95
CA ARG A 87 1.24 -16.34 10.80
C ARG A 87 0.30 -16.00 9.63
N THR A 88 -0.39 -17.01 9.10
CA THR A 88 -1.40 -16.87 8.05
C THR A 88 -2.83 -16.74 8.59
N VAL A 89 -2.99 -16.63 9.91
CA VAL A 89 -4.30 -16.36 10.52
C VAL A 89 -4.55 -14.87 10.47
N ILE A 90 -5.66 -14.49 9.85
CA ILE A 90 -6.17 -13.12 9.79
C ILE A 90 -7.47 -13.09 10.58
N LYS A 91 -7.58 -12.14 11.51
CA LYS A 91 -8.84 -11.86 12.22
C LYS A 91 -9.22 -10.41 12.00
N THR A 92 -10.52 -10.15 12.00
CA THR A 92 -11.10 -8.82 11.97
C THR A 92 -11.49 -8.40 13.38
N ASN A 93 -11.50 -7.10 13.65
CA ASN A 93 -12.12 -6.56 14.86
C ASN A 93 -13.64 -6.52 14.68
N GLY A 94 -14.25 -7.70 14.67
CA GLY A 94 -15.68 -7.88 14.55
C GLY A 94 -16.10 -9.32 14.80
N GLY A 95 -17.39 -9.51 14.99
CA GLY A 95 -18.00 -10.82 15.20
C GLY A 95 -17.40 -11.58 16.39
N ALA A 96 -16.86 -12.78 16.15
CA ALA A 96 -16.29 -13.62 17.21
C ALA A 96 -14.86 -13.20 17.64
N SER A 97 -14.23 -12.30 16.89
CA SER A 97 -12.82 -11.95 17.06
C SER A 97 -12.60 -10.64 17.82
N GLY A 98 -13.60 -9.77 17.87
CA GLY A 98 -13.55 -8.47 18.53
C GLY A 98 -14.92 -7.80 18.57
N GLU A 99 -15.02 -6.74 19.35
CA GLU A 99 -16.27 -5.97 19.56
C GLU A 99 -16.42 -4.81 18.56
N GLY A 100 -15.45 -4.61 17.67
CA GLY A 100 -15.52 -3.61 16.61
C GLY A 100 -16.57 -3.94 15.54
N GLY A 101 -16.73 -3.02 14.60
CA GLY A 101 -17.70 -3.10 13.50
C GLY A 101 -17.11 -3.60 12.18
N VAL A 102 -15.96 -4.27 12.18
CA VAL A 102 -15.30 -4.69 10.93
C VAL A 102 -16.06 -5.86 10.31
N GLU A 103 -16.51 -5.65 9.07
CA GLU A 103 -17.21 -6.64 8.25
C GLU A 103 -16.35 -7.01 7.03
N VAL A 104 -16.50 -8.24 6.55
CA VAL A 104 -15.78 -8.74 5.37
C VAL A 104 -16.77 -9.34 4.41
N THR A 105 -16.65 -8.94 3.14
CA THR A 105 -17.36 -9.55 2.02
C THR A 105 -16.33 -10.09 1.02
N TRP A 106 -16.71 -11.13 0.29
CA TRP A 106 -15.90 -11.67 -0.80
C TRP A 106 -16.45 -11.11 -2.11
N VAL A 107 -15.58 -10.41 -2.86
CA VAL A 107 -15.90 -9.88 -4.18
C VAL A 107 -15.23 -10.78 -5.22
N ALA A 108 -16.02 -11.48 -6.02
CA ALA A 108 -15.52 -12.35 -7.08
C ALA A 108 -15.03 -11.51 -8.27
N ASP A 109 -13.88 -11.87 -8.84
CA ASP A 109 -13.36 -11.34 -10.11
C ASP A 109 -13.19 -9.80 -10.17
N ALA A 110 -13.12 -9.13 -9.02
CA ALA A 110 -12.88 -7.68 -8.96
C ALA A 110 -11.40 -7.38 -8.74
N ASP A 111 -10.88 -6.44 -9.52
CA ASP A 111 -9.80 -5.60 -9.03
C ASP A 111 -10.35 -4.85 -7.79
N ILE A 112 -9.58 -4.81 -6.71
CA ILE A 112 -10.00 -4.14 -5.47
C ILE A 112 -10.26 -2.65 -5.71
N THR A 113 -9.66 -2.07 -6.76
CA THR A 113 -9.89 -0.69 -7.20
C THR A 113 -11.17 -0.50 -8.02
N ASP A 114 -11.70 -1.58 -8.61
CA ASP A 114 -12.98 -1.59 -9.34
C ASP A 114 -14.17 -2.01 -8.46
N ALA A 115 -13.92 -2.35 -7.19
CA ALA A 115 -14.96 -2.71 -6.25
C ALA A 115 -15.86 -1.51 -5.93
N GLY A 116 -17.11 -1.54 -6.42
CA GLY A 116 -18.15 -0.58 -6.06
C GLY A 116 -18.72 -0.79 -4.65
N GLU A 117 -19.73 0.03 -4.30
CA GLU A 117 -20.44 -0.07 -3.01
C GLU A 117 -20.95 -1.52 -2.79
N PRO A 118 -20.69 -2.13 -1.62
CA PRO A 118 -21.27 -3.44 -1.30
C PRO A 118 -22.80 -3.39 -1.34
N PRO A 119 -23.47 -4.52 -1.68
CA PRO A 119 -24.93 -4.58 -1.84
C PRO A 119 -25.73 -4.31 -0.56
#